data_AF-A0A7J4K9N5-F1
#
_entry.id   AF-A0A7J4K9N5-F1
#
_cell.length_a   1.000
_cell.length_b   1.000
_cell.length_c   1.000
_cell.angle_alpha   90.00
_cell.angle_beta   90.00
_cell.angle_gamma   90.00
#
_symmetry.space_group_name_H-M   'P 1'
#
loop_
_entity.id
_entity.type
_entity.pdbx_description
1 polymer ?
#
loop_
_entity_poly.entity_id
_entity_poly.type
_entity_poly.pdbx_seq_one_letter_code
_entity_poly.pdbx_strand_id
1 'polypeptide(L)'
;MTFSSSLQFLSIGLEVVIGILGIAIAVQKKKLYGYLIACTFAIYVAYDLLALMGTAAPLLMAAIFFVATLSILTAIWLIYREQ
;
A
#
# COMPACT_ATOMS: atom_id res chain seq x y z
N MET A 1 -22.28 11.50 -6.33
CA MET A 1 -21.05 11.25 -5.55
C MET A 1 -20.54 12.58 -5.02
N THR A 2 -20.16 12.66 -3.74
CA THR A 2 -19.46 13.84 -3.22
C THR A 2 -18.01 13.83 -3.69
N PHE A 3 -17.37 15.00 -3.77
CA PHE A 3 -15.96 15.12 -4.17
C PHE A 3 -15.03 14.21 -3.34
N SER A 4 -15.32 14.06 -2.04
CA SER A 4 -14.56 13.19 -1.14
C SER A 4 -14.63 11.71 -1.52
N SER A 5 -15.81 11.22 -1.93
CA SER A 5 -15.96 9.83 -2.36
C SER A 5 -15.24 9.56 -3.68
N SER A 6 -15.31 10.49 -4.63
CA SER A 6 -14.59 10.37 -5.91
C SER A 6 -13.07 10.31 -5.72
N LEU A 7 -12.54 11.10 -4.79
CA LEU A 7 -11.11 11.08 -4.47
C LEU A 7 -10.68 9.76 -3.83
N GLN A 8 -11.50 9.19 -2.95
CA GLN A 8 -11.22 7.92 -2.30
C GLN A 8 -11.19 6.76 -3.32
N PHE A 9 -12.14 6.70 -4.26
CA PHE A 9 -12.10 5.71 -5.34
C PHE A 9 -10.87 5.86 -6.24
N LEU A 10 -10.45 7.10 -6.52
CA LEU A 10 -9.24 7.36 -7.28
C LEU A 10 -7.99 6.88 -6.52
N SER A 11 -7.94 7.12 -5.20
CA SER A 11 -6.85 6.66 -4.32
C SER A 11 -6.71 5.14 -4.38
N ILE A 12 -7.81 4.42 -4.14
CA ILE A 12 -7.85 2.94 -4.22
C ILE A 12 -7.36 2.47 -5.59
N GLY A 13 -7.80 3.12 -6.67
CA GLY A 13 -7.36 2.80 -8.03
C GLY A 13 -5.84 2.94 -8.19
N LEU A 14 -5.25 4.04 -7.69
CA LEU A 14 -3.81 4.24 -7.71
C LEU A 14 -3.07 3.18 -6.89
N GLU A 15 -3.59 2.85 -5.72
CA GLU A 15 -2.97 1.88 -4.82
C GLU A 15 -2.91 0.48 -5.44
N VAL A 16 -3.99 0.06 -6.10
CA VAL A 16 -4.03 -1.20 -6.86
C VAL A 16 -2.99 -1.19 -7.97
N VAL A 17 -2.88 -0.10 -8.74
CA VAL A 17 -1.88 0.02 -9.82
C VAL A 17 -0.47 -0.09 -9.26
N ILE A 18 -0.16 0.61 -8.16
CA ILE A 18 1.18 0.57 -7.57
C ILE A 18 1.47 -0.81 -6.95
N GLY A 19 0.46 -1.46 -6.36
CA GLY A 19 0.55 -2.85 -5.90
C GLY A 19 0.91 -3.81 -7.03
N ILE A 20 0.24 -3.71 -8.18
CA ILE A 20 0.54 -4.50 -9.38
C ILE A 20 1.97 -4.22 -9.87
N LEU A 21 2.40 -2.96 -9.90
CA LEU A 21 3.76 -2.59 -10.28
C LEU A 21 4.80 -3.18 -9.30
N GLY A 22 4.53 -3.16 -8.00
CA GLY A 22 5.36 -3.80 -6.98
C GLY A 22 5.53 -5.30 -7.24
N ILE A 23 4.43 -6.01 -7.52
CA ILE A 23 4.46 -7.43 -7.88
C ILE A 23 5.24 -7.64 -9.19
N ALA A 24 5.01 -6.81 -10.20
CA ALA A 24 5.72 -6.90 -11.47
C ALA A 24 7.24 -6.74 -11.28
N ILE A 25 7.68 -5.80 -10.45
CA ILE A 25 9.08 -5.63 -10.08
C ILE A 25 9.61 -6.86 -9.34
N ALA A 26 8.84 -7.39 -8.39
CA ALA A 26 9.22 -8.56 -7.61
C ALA A 26 9.43 -9.80 -8.49
N VAL A 27 8.51 -10.05 -9.43
CA VAL A 27 8.50 -11.22 -10.30
C VAL A 27 9.49 -11.06 -11.45
N GLN A 28 9.47 -9.93 -12.16
CA GLN A 28 10.27 -9.73 -13.36
C GLN A 28 11.73 -9.40 -13.05
N LYS A 29 12.00 -8.60 -12.01
CA LYS A 29 13.36 -8.20 -11.65
C LYS A 29 13.96 -9.05 -10.52
N LYS A 30 13.19 -10.00 -9.95
CA LYS A 30 13.58 -10.84 -8.79
C LYS A 30 14.07 -10.02 -7.60
N LYS A 31 13.50 -8.82 -7.43
CA LYS A 31 13.92 -7.87 -6.41
C LYS A 31 13.00 -7.96 -5.19
N LEU A 32 13.60 -8.20 -4.02
CA LEU A 32 12.87 -8.33 -2.75
C LEU A 32 12.07 -7.07 -2.39
N TYR A 33 12.55 -5.88 -2.77
CA TYR A 33 11.82 -4.63 -2.51
C TYR A 33 10.48 -4.55 -3.25
N GLY A 34 10.31 -5.26 -4.37
CA GLY A 34 9.04 -5.32 -5.09
C GLY A 34 7.92 -5.96 -4.26
N TYR A 35 8.24 -7.02 -3.50
CA TYR A 35 7.28 -7.67 -2.59
C TYR A 35 6.88 -6.75 -1.45
N LEU A 36 7.81 -5.96 -0.90
CA LEU A 36 7.53 -4.99 0.15
C LEU A 36 6.62 -3.86 -0.34
N ILE A 37 6.87 -3.33 -1.54
CA ILE A 37 6.01 -2.33 -2.18
C ILE A 37 4.61 -2.91 -2.40
N ALA A 38 4.51 -4.11 -2.99
CA ALA A 38 3.22 -4.77 -3.21
C ALA A 38 2.45 -4.98 -1.90
N CYS A 39 3.14 -5.42 -0.84
CA CYS A 39 2.56 -5.63 0.48
C CYS A 39 2.03 -4.32 1.07
N THR A 40 2.81 -3.23 1.04
CA THR A 40 2.37 -1.91 1.53
C THR A 40 1.09 -1.45 0.83
N PHE A 41 1.05 -1.55 -0.49
CA PHE A 41 -0.11 -1.07 -1.25
C PHE A 41 -1.32 -1.99 -1.14
N ALA A 42 -1.13 -3.30 -0.97
CA ALA A 42 -2.21 -4.21 -0.62
C ALA A 42 -2.81 -3.87 0.76
N ILE A 43 -1.97 -3.47 1.72
CA ILE A 43 -2.42 -3.01 3.03
C ILE A 43 -3.22 -1.70 2.91
N TYR A 44 -2.80 -0.75 2.07
CA TYR A 44 -3.56 0.48 1.84
C TYR A 44 -4.92 0.23 1.20
N VAL A 45 -5.01 -0.66 0.21
CA VAL A 45 -6.32 -1.04 -0.37
C VAL A 45 -7.24 -1.63 0.70
N ALA A 46 -6.73 -2.49 1.58
CA ALA A 46 -7.49 -3.05 2.69
C ALA A 46 -7.91 -1.98 3.71
N TYR A 47 -7.02 -1.04 4.01
CA TYR A 47 -7.31 0.12 4.86
C TYR A 47 -8.44 0.96 4.28
N ASP A 48 -8.38 1.31 2.99
CA ASP A 48 -9.40 2.13 2.35
C ASP A 48 -10.75 1.42 2.27
N LEU A 49 -10.76 0.10 2.05
CA LEU A 49 -11.99 -0.72 2.15
C LEU A 49 -12.58 -0.68 3.58
N LEU A 50 -11.75 -0.85 4.61
CA LEU A 50 -12.19 -0.79 6.00
C LEU A 50 -12.70 0.61 6.38
N ALA A 51 -12.08 1.67 5.83
CA ALA A 51 -12.51 3.05 6.01
C ALA A 51 -13.88 3.29 5.34
N LEU A 52 -14.13 2.73 4.16
CA LEU A 52 -15.43 2.78 3.48
C LEU A 52 -16.54 2.09 4.26
N MET A 53 -16.23 0.99 4.95
CA MET A 53 -17.20 0.27 5.77
C MET A 53 -17.52 0.99 7.09
N GLY A 54 -16.66 1.92 7.54
CA GLY A 54 -16.84 2.66 8.80
C GLY A 54 -16.74 1.80 10.07
N THR A 55 -16.27 0.55 9.95
CA THR A 55 -16.28 -0.46 11.02
C THR A 55 -14.96 -0.59 11.78
N ALA A 56 -13.92 0.14 11.38
CA ALA A 56 -12.58 -0.04 11.93
C ALA A 56 -12.31 0.83 13.16
N ALA A 57 -11.76 0.21 14.20
CA ALA A 57 -11.29 0.93 15.38
C ALA A 57 -10.10 1.85 15.03
N PRO A 58 -10.02 3.08 15.57
CA PRO A 58 -8.93 4.02 15.28
C PRO A 58 -7.53 3.45 15.54
N LEU A 59 -7.39 2.64 16.60
CA LEU A 59 -6.13 1.97 16.95
C LEU A 59 -5.71 0.93 15.91
N LEU A 60 -6.67 0.18 15.37
CA LEU A 60 -6.42 -0.81 14.32
C LEU A 60 -5.94 -0.11 13.05
N MET A 61 -6.60 0.99 12.67
CA MET A 61 -6.22 1.81 11.52
C MET A 61 -4.80 2.38 11.66
N ALA A 62 -4.46 2.91 12.84
CA ALA A 62 -3.11 3.40 13.13
C ALA A 62 -2.04 2.28 13.05
N ALA A 63 -2.35 1.09 13.58
CA ALA A 63 -1.44 -0.06 13.54
C ALA A 63 -1.19 -0.55 12.09
N ILE A 64 -2.25 -0.66 11.29
CA ILE A 64 -2.18 -1.03 9.87
C ILE A 64 -1.31 -0.01 9.11
N PHE A 65 -1.55 1.28 9.32
CA PHE A 65 -0.77 2.34 8.69
C PHE A 65 0.71 2.32 9.11
N PHE A 66 0.99 2.04 10.38
CA PHE A 66 2.36 1.92 10.88
C PHE A 66 3.11 0.76 10.23
N VAL A 67 2.48 -0.41 10.09
CA VAL A 67 3.08 -1.58 9.41
C VAL A 67 3.33 -1.29 7.93
N ALA A 68 2.39 -0.65 7.24
CA ALA A 68 2.55 -0.22 5.86
C ALA A 68 3.76 0.74 5.69
N THR A 69 3.89 1.70 6.61
CA THR A 69 4.98 2.68 6.65
C THR A 69 6.34 2.01 6.88
N LEU A 70 6.43 1.06 7.81
CA LEU A 70 7.65 0.29 8.03
C LEU A 70 8.02 -0.55 6.80
N SER A 71 7.02 -1.19 6.17
CA SER A 71 7.23 -1.99 4.96
C SER A 71 7.83 -1.15 3.83
N ILE A 72 7.27 0.03 3.53
CA ILE A 72 7.82 0.87 2.45
C ILE A 72 9.19 1.47 2.80
N LEU A 73 9.43 1.79 4.08
CA LEU A 73 10.73 2.26 4.54
C LEU A 73 11.80 1.18 4.33
N THR A 74 11.51 -0.07 4.67
CA THR A 74 12.43 -1.19 4.39
C THR A 74 12.62 -1.43 2.90
N ALA A 75 11.58 -1.25 2.08
CA ALA A 75 11.70 -1.34 0.62
C ALA A 75 12.66 -0.28 0.07
N ILE A 76 12.51 0.98 0.49
CA ILE A 76 13.38 2.09 0.07
C ILE A 76 14.82 1.85 0.53
N TRP A 77 15.02 1.40 1.77
CA TRP A 77 16.34 1.07 2.29
C TRP A 77 17.02 -0.03 1.47
N LEU A 78 16.27 -1.05 1.06
CA LEU A 78 16.78 -2.14 0.23
C LEU A 78 17.13 -1.66 -1.19
N ILE A 79 16.31 -0.77 -1.77
CA ILE A 79 16.63 -0.09 -3.04
C ILE A 79 17.94 0.69 -2.91
N TYR A 80 18.13 1.46 -1.84
CA TYR A 80 19.34 2.25 -1.62
C TYR A 80 20.59 1.38 -1.43
N ARG A 81 20.46 0.19 -0.85
CA ARG A 81 21.57 -0.76 -0.68
C ARG A 81 21.91 -1.56 -1.93
N GLU A 82 20.96 -1.70 -2.86
CA GLU A 82 21.18 -2.43 -4.13
C GLU A 82 21.65 -1.53 -5.28
N GLN A 83 21.66 -0.20 -5.08
CA GLN A 83 22.39 0.74 -5.93
C GLN A 83 23.84 0.88 -5.49
#